data_AF-A0A830E4E9-F1
#
_entry.id   AF-A0A830E4E9-F1
#
_cell.length_a   1.000
_cell.length_b   1.000
_cell.length_c   1.000
_cell.angle_alpha   90.00
_cell.angle_beta   90.00
_cell.angle_gamma   90.00
#
_symmetry.space_group_name_H-M   'P 1'
#
loop_
_entity.id
_entity.type
_entity.pdbx_description
1 polymer ?
#
loop_
_entity_poly.entity_id
_entity_poly.type
_entity_poly.pdbx_seq_one_letter_code
_entity_poly.pdbx_strand_id
1 'polypeptide(L)'
;MMARKKPYPHNNDILNAMLRVFSRESIIKPIDFPDKVREELRKEGFYVGLVSTKRIWRIYEEAVRRGFIYDYLGVVVGYGSEYWEE
;
A
#
# COMPACT_ATOMS: atom_id res chain seq x y z
N MET A 1 17.87 -20.96 -21.66
CA MET A 1 17.84 -20.54 -20.24
C MET A 1 16.42 -20.65 -19.73
N MET A 2 16.17 -21.30 -18.59
CA MET A 2 14.87 -21.24 -17.93
C MET A 2 14.67 -19.85 -17.31
N ALA A 3 13.57 -19.18 -17.62
CA ALA A 3 13.25 -17.89 -17.00
C ALA A 3 13.10 -18.09 -15.48
N ARG A 4 13.87 -17.32 -14.70
CA ARG A 4 13.80 -17.38 -13.23
C ARG A 4 12.40 -16.92 -12.78
N LYS A 5 11.77 -17.66 -11.87
CA LYS A 5 10.47 -17.27 -11.30
C LYS A 5 10.62 -15.91 -10.62
N LYS A 6 9.70 -14.99 -10.91
CA LYS A 6 9.64 -13.69 -10.24
C LYS A 6 9.38 -13.91 -8.73
N PRO A 7 10.08 -13.18 -7.84
CA PRO A 7 9.87 -13.29 -6.41
C PRO A 7 8.47 -12.78 -6.03
N TYR A 8 7.92 -13.30 -4.94
CA TYR A 8 6.67 -12.80 -4.37
C TYR A 8 6.98 -11.73 -3.30
N PRO A 9 6.24 -10.61 -3.25
CA PRO A 9 6.57 -9.52 -2.33
C PRO A 9 6.20 -9.86 -0.88
N HIS A 10 7.13 -9.56 0.02
CA HIS A 10 6.92 -9.51 1.46
C HIS A 10 6.15 -8.24 1.85
N ASN A 11 5.74 -8.14 3.12
CA ASN A 11 4.94 -6.99 3.57
C ASN A 11 5.70 -5.67 3.44
N ASN A 12 7.01 -5.67 3.71
CA ASN A 12 7.86 -4.48 3.55
C ASN A 12 7.97 -4.04 2.08
N ASP A 13 7.99 -4.98 1.13
CA ASP A 13 8.01 -4.64 -0.30
C ASP A 13 6.70 -3.93 -0.70
N ILE A 14 5.56 -4.41 -0.21
CA ILE A 14 4.25 -3.80 -0.45
C ILE A 14 4.19 -2.41 0.20
N LEU A 15 4.64 -2.27 1.45
CA LEU A 15 4.69 -0.97 2.13
C LEU A 15 5.57 0.03 1.39
N ASN A 16 6.76 -0.39 0.96
CA ASN A 16 7.66 0.44 0.17
C ASN A 16 7.03 0.84 -1.17
N ALA A 17 6.28 -0.06 -1.82
CA ALA A 17 5.55 0.25 -3.03
C ALA A 17 4.43 1.29 -2.78
N MET A 18 3.71 1.20 -1.66
CA MET A 18 2.73 2.22 -1.26
C MET A 18 3.38 3.60 -1.10
N LEU A 19 4.53 3.68 -0.42
CA LEU A 19 5.27 4.93 -0.25
C LEU A 19 5.70 5.54 -1.59
N ARG A 20 6.14 4.70 -2.54
CA ARG A 20 6.46 5.17 -3.90
C ARG A 20 5.23 5.69 -4.64
N VAL A 21 4.09 5.03 -4.51
CA VAL A 21 2.82 5.48 -5.08
C VAL A 21 2.47 6.88 -4.54
N PHE A 22 2.50 7.08 -3.22
CA PHE A 22 2.25 8.38 -2.60
C PHE A 22 3.27 9.44 -2.99
N SER A 23 4.54 9.07 -3.20
CA SER A 23 5.58 10.02 -3.63
C SER A 23 5.40 10.54 -5.06
N ARG A 24 4.69 9.79 -5.93
CA ARG A 24 4.50 10.13 -7.35
C ARG A 24 3.16 10.77 -7.64
N GLU A 25 2.13 10.36 -6.92
CA GLU A 25 0.75 10.78 -7.15
C GLU A 25 0.20 11.40 -5.87
N SER A 26 0.11 12.73 -5.85
CA SER A 26 -0.38 13.49 -4.68
C SER A 26 -1.87 13.34 -4.44
N ILE A 27 -2.64 12.90 -5.44
CA ILE A 27 -4.09 12.69 -5.35
C ILE A 27 -4.40 11.34 -6.00
N ILE A 28 -4.68 10.34 -5.16
CA ILE A 28 -5.14 9.01 -5.58
C ILE A 28 -6.51 8.76 -4.99
N LYS A 29 -7.43 8.26 -5.82
CA LYS A 29 -8.69 7.74 -5.32
C LYS A 29 -8.42 6.41 -4.60
N PRO A 30 -8.99 6.17 -3.41
CA PRO A 30 -8.78 4.93 -2.67
C PRO A 30 -9.05 3.67 -3.50
N ILE A 31 -10.06 3.69 -4.38
CA ILE A 31 -10.41 2.55 -5.23
C ILE A 31 -9.29 2.15 -6.21
N ASP A 32 -8.49 3.11 -6.67
CA ASP A 32 -7.42 2.91 -7.64
C ASP A 32 -6.09 2.50 -6.96
N PHE A 33 -5.95 2.80 -5.67
CA PHE A 33 -4.71 2.60 -4.93
C PHE A 33 -4.15 1.16 -4.98
N PRO A 34 -4.97 0.10 -4.80
CA PRO A 34 -4.46 -1.27 -4.87
C PRO A 34 -3.81 -1.62 -6.22
N ASP A 35 -4.35 -1.10 -7.32
CA ASP A 35 -3.82 -1.37 -8.65
C ASP A 35 -2.52 -0.62 -8.90
N LYS A 36 -2.41 0.62 -8.41
CA LYS A 36 -1.16 1.38 -8.43
C LYS A 36 -0.04 0.68 -7.65
N VAL A 37 -0.35 0.15 -6.47
CA VAL A 37 0.63 -0.62 -5.67
C VAL A 37 1.10 -1.87 -6.43
N ARG A 38 0.18 -2.62 -7.08
CA ARG A 38 0.56 -3.76 -7.93
C ARG A 38 1.41 -3.35 -9.13
N GLU A 39 1.12 -2.19 -9.71
CA GLU A 39 1.90 -1.67 -10.83
C GLU A 39 3.34 -1.38 -10.41
N GLU A 40 3.55 -0.70 -9.28
CA GLU A 40 4.89 -0.43 -8.75
C GLU A 40 5.65 -1.73 -8.41
N LEU A 41 5.00 -2.70 -7.75
CA LEU A 41 5.60 -4.01 -7.48
C LEU A 41 5.98 -4.74 -8.78
N ARG A 42 5.15 -4.64 -9.83
CA ARG A 42 5.43 -5.26 -11.14
C ARG A 42 6.63 -4.61 -11.81
N LYS A 43 6.79 -3.28 -11.72
CA LYS A 43 7.95 -2.53 -12.22
C LYS A 43 9.24 -2.98 -11.55
N GLU A 44 9.17 -3.36 -10.28
CA GLU A 44 10.30 -3.91 -9.51
C GLU A 44 10.56 -5.40 -9.74
N GLY A 45 9.80 -6.03 -10.63
CA GLY A 45 10.01 -7.41 -11.02
C GLY A 45 9.33 -8.44 -10.12
N PHE A 46 8.48 -8.03 -9.19
CA PHE A 46 7.71 -8.95 -8.36
C PHE A 46 6.56 -9.63 -9.12
N TYR A 47 6.21 -10.83 -8.65
CA TYR A 47 4.99 -11.51 -9.02
C TYR A 47 3.82 -10.99 -8.17
N VAL A 48 2.86 -10.31 -8.81
CA VAL A 48 1.73 -9.66 -8.12
C VAL A 48 0.42 -10.45 -8.19
N GLY A 49 0.40 -11.61 -8.85
CA GLY A 49 -0.83 -12.36 -9.13
C GLY A 49 -1.59 -12.82 -7.87
N LEU A 50 -0.91 -12.90 -6.73
CA LEU A 50 -1.51 -13.27 -5.43
C LEU A 50 -1.62 -12.09 -4.45
N VAL A 51 -1.23 -10.88 -4.89
CA VAL A 51 -1.33 -9.66 -4.06
C VAL A 51 -2.76 -9.15 -4.11
N SER A 52 -3.60 -9.65 -3.20
CA SER A 52 -5.01 -9.28 -3.11
C SER A 52 -5.22 -7.86 -2.60
N THR A 53 -6.36 -7.26 -2.95
CA THR A 53 -6.75 -5.92 -2.49
C THR A 53 -6.84 -5.87 -0.97
N LYS A 54 -7.39 -6.93 -0.36
CA LYS A 54 -7.44 -7.10 1.10
C LYS A 54 -6.05 -7.08 1.74
N ARG A 55 -5.04 -7.71 1.12
CA ARG A 55 -3.68 -7.74 1.67
C ARG A 55 -3.05 -6.35 1.67
N ILE A 56 -3.24 -5.59 0.60
CA ILE A 56 -2.76 -4.21 0.48
C ILE A 56 -3.41 -3.35 1.57
N TRP A 57 -4.75 -3.37 1.68
CA TRP A 57 -5.44 -2.57 2.69
C TRP A 57 -5.06 -2.93 4.12
N ARG A 58 -4.91 -4.22 4.44
CA ARG A 58 -4.47 -4.64 5.77
C ARG A 58 -3.09 -4.09 6.11
N ILE A 59 -2.16 -4.11 5.17
CA ILE A 59 -0.79 -3.58 5.39
C ILE A 59 -0.84 -2.06 5.55
N TYR A 60 -1.65 -1.37 4.74
CA TYR A 60 -1.85 0.07 4.86
C TYR A 60 -2.42 0.44 6.24
N GLU A 61 -3.52 -0.19 6.64
CA GLU A 61 -4.16 0.06 7.94
C GLU A 61 -3.20 -0.23 9.10
N GLU A 62 -2.47 -1.35 9.06
CA GLU A 62 -1.49 -1.69 10.09
C GLU A 62 -0.38 -0.63 10.17
N ALA A 63 0.10 -0.13 9.03
CA ALA A 63 1.11 0.91 8.97
C ALA A 63 0.59 2.25 9.54
N VAL A 64 -0.65 2.63 9.23
CA VAL A 64 -1.31 3.82 9.78
C VAL A 64 -1.50 3.70 11.29
N ARG A 65 -2.08 2.60 11.76
CA ARG A 65 -2.36 2.37 13.19
C ARG A 65 -1.09 2.30 14.04
N ARG A 66 0.01 1.83 13.47
CA ARG A 66 1.33 1.81 14.13
C ARG A 66 2.09 3.14 14.05
N GLY A 67 1.55 4.14 13.36
CA GLY A 67 2.20 5.44 13.18
C GLY A 67 3.40 5.41 12.23
N PHE A 68 3.55 4.37 11.39
CA PHE A 68 4.60 4.34 10.37
C PHE A 68 4.32 5.29 9.21
N ILE A 69 3.04 5.51 8.89
CA ILE A 69 2.57 6.44 7.88
C ILE A 69 1.32 7.17 8.40
N TYR A 70 1.04 8.35 7.87
CA TYR A 70 -0.26 9.01 8.05
C TYR A 70 -1.35 8.31 7.23
N ASP A 71 -2.61 8.53 7.58
CA ASP A 71 -3.74 8.11 6.75
C ASP A 71 -3.88 9.01 5.51
N TYR A 72 -2.96 8.85 4.55
CA TYR A 72 -2.91 9.60 3.29
C TYR A 72 -4.20 9.52 2.47
N LEU A 73 -4.95 8.42 2.61
CA LEU A 73 -6.18 8.18 1.87
C LEU A 73 -7.44 8.52 2.66
N GLY A 74 -7.33 8.83 3.96
CA GLY A 74 -8.46 9.19 4.82
C GLY A 74 -9.51 8.07 4.97
N VAL A 75 -9.08 6.80 4.96
CA VAL A 75 -9.98 5.64 4.98
C VAL A 75 -9.89 4.80 6.25
N VAL A 76 -8.98 5.12 7.17
CA VAL A 76 -8.79 4.36 8.42
C VAL A 76 -9.71 4.92 9.50
N VAL A 77 -10.73 4.12 9.85
CA VAL A 77 -11.72 4.49 10.89
C VAL A 77 -11.05 4.68 12.25
N GLY A 78 -11.33 5.82 12.89
CA GLY A 78 -10.82 6.18 14.21
C GLY A 78 -9.39 6.75 14.20
N TYR A 79 -8.78 6.96 13.03
CA TYR A 79 -7.50 7.64 12.94
C TYR A 79 -7.68 9.16 13.08
N GLY A 80 -6.93 9.80 13.98
CA GLY A 80 -6.93 11.25 14.15
C GLY A 80 -8.16 11.86 14.85
N SER A 81 -9.10 11.04 15.36
CA SER A 81 -10.29 11.52 16.07
C SER A 81 -10.03 12.04 17.50
N GLU A 82 -8.77 12.08 17.94
CA GLU A 82 -8.36 12.59 19.26
C GLU A 82 -8.43 14.12 19.42
N TYR A 83 -8.88 14.87 18.40
CA TYR A 83 -8.81 16.34 18.37
C TYR A 83 -10.18 17.05 18.24
N TRP A 84 -11.30 16.35 18.48
CA TRP A 84 -12.64 16.97 18.41
C TRP A 84 -13.59 16.48 19.52
N GLU A 85 -13.18 16.64 20.78
CA GLU A 85 -14.11 16.71 21.91
C GLU A 85 -13.92 18.07 22.62
N GLU A 86 -14.63 19.09 22.14
CA GLU A 86 -14.97 20.31 22.89
C GLU A 86 -16.49 20.44 23.00
#